data_AF-A0A737B7V7-F1
#
_entry.id   AF-A0A737B7V7-F1
#
_cell.length_a   1.000
_cell.length_b   1.000
_cell.length_c   1.000
_cell.angle_alpha   90.00
_cell.angle_beta   90.00
_cell.angle_gamma   90.00
#
_symmetry.space_group_name_H-M   'P 1'
#
loop_
_entity.id
_entity.type
_entity.pdbx_description
1 polymer ?
#
loop_
_entity_poly.entity_id
_entity_poly.type
_entity_poly.pdbx_seq_one_letter_code
_entity_poly.pdbx_strand_id
1 'polypeptide(L)'
;MPLPLREYYPIGRAAELLDCTLDDLIHWAITKRISMYIKIDSAYGIIDEYPITELLGRTDFSDVLSGTTHKEKIIDLDEELEKDDCDLVEYCKRKSIIIYKAMEEYSLKHGGVDSLNEVYLKEAFSFLHYFIYGKMKNNLCKISGIGPYSTGISTYDDDDDDDDDECIYYDNEYLRSVISSEYDERAVNMQGFFILSDVFFEDNHFRNYFCATNSSDGINLVFMPYNDLFINVVLDNEKIIDYDDLFIVKKDFVTIRDASKNGDDISEIKTKQIPKRDNDNNHINKNIKRNSATARLIAKALIINHHTDIKNNPAKLAGVLETEIKEAKLGNFSISKDTISRWMKED
;
A
#
# COMPACT_ATOMS: atom_id res chain seq x y z
N MET A 1 22.28 20.18 13.12
CA MET A 1 21.62 21.04 12.13
C MET A 1 20.17 20.62 12.02
N PRO A 2 19.18 21.55 12.01
CA PRO A 2 17.80 21.18 11.73
C PRO A 2 17.74 20.76 10.26
N LEU A 3 17.50 19.48 10.00
CA LEU A 3 17.30 18.99 8.64
C LEU A 3 16.03 19.65 8.08
N PRO A 4 16.05 20.18 6.84
CA PRO A 4 14.81 20.60 6.21
C PRO A 4 13.90 19.37 6.14
N LEU A 5 12.78 19.43 6.85
CA LEU A 5 11.88 18.29 7.00
C LEU A 5 11.16 18.04 5.67
N ARG A 6 11.74 17.19 4.82
CA ARG A 6 11.07 16.66 3.63
C ARG A 6 9.84 15.85 4.03
N GLU A 7 8.81 15.82 3.18
CA GLU A 7 7.59 15.03 3.42
C GLU A 7 7.84 13.52 3.28
N TYR A 8 8.89 13.15 2.56
CA TYR A 8 9.36 11.78 2.36
C TYR A 8 10.90 11.73 2.32
N TYR A 9 11.45 10.56 2.63
CA TYR A 9 12.88 10.28 2.59
C TYR A 9 13.12 9.00 1.80
N PRO A 10 14.02 9.00 0.79
CA PRO A 10 14.56 7.77 0.25
C PRO A 10 15.10 6.91 1.38
N ILE A 11 14.89 5.60 1.35
CA ILE A 11 15.25 4.75 2.49
C ILE A 11 16.74 4.74 2.80
N GLY A 12 17.63 4.90 1.80
CA GLY A 12 19.07 5.06 2.05
C GLY A 12 19.36 6.29 2.92
N ARG A 13 18.76 7.43 2.56
CA ARG A 13 18.92 8.66 3.35
C ARG A 13 18.24 8.56 4.72
N ALA A 14 17.09 7.89 4.80
CA ALA A 14 16.42 7.67 6.07
C ALA A 14 17.29 6.82 7.02
N ALA A 15 17.90 5.76 6.51
CA ALA A 15 18.76 4.86 7.27
C ALA A 15 19.97 5.61 7.87
N GLU A 16 20.67 6.42 7.05
CA GLU A 16 21.76 7.28 7.50
C GLU A 16 21.35 8.23 8.63
N LEU A 17 20.19 8.89 8.48
CA LEU A 17 19.73 9.89 9.44
C LEU A 17 19.20 9.29 10.74
N LEU A 18 18.77 8.03 10.71
CA LEU A 18 18.26 7.27 11.85
C LEU A 18 19.34 6.41 12.52
N ASP A 19 20.57 6.39 11.98
CA ASP A 19 21.66 5.53 12.44
C ASP A 19 21.26 4.04 12.45
N CYS A 20 20.63 3.60 11.35
CA CYS A 20 20.20 2.22 11.14
C CYS A 20 20.59 1.73 9.73
N THR A 21 20.37 0.44 9.45
CA THR A 21 20.66 -0.16 8.14
C THR A 21 19.41 -0.24 7.27
N LEU A 22 19.56 -0.36 5.95
CA LEU A 22 18.43 -0.57 5.02
C LEU A 22 17.60 -1.79 5.40
N ASP A 23 18.26 -2.90 5.76
CA ASP A 23 17.62 -4.13 6.26
C ASP A 23 16.69 -3.86 7.45
N ASP A 24 16.98 -2.84 8.25
CA ASP A 24 16.17 -2.50 9.42
C ASP A 24 14.85 -1.86 9.02
N LEU A 25 14.89 -0.93 8.05
CA LEU A 25 13.70 -0.32 7.48
C LEU A 25 12.83 -1.35 6.76
N ILE A 26 13.45 -2.22 5.96
CA ILE A 26 12.75 -3.32 5.29
C ILE A 26 12.12 -4.27 6.31
N HIS A 27 12.85 -4.63 7.37
CA HIS A 27 12.32 -5.48 8.44
C HIS A 27 11.13 -4.82 9.17
N TRP A 28 11.18 -3.51 9.40
CA TRP A 28 10.04 -2.78 9.99
C TRP A 28 8.84 -2.72 9.04
N ALA A 29 9.05 -2.65 7.74
CA ALA A 29 7.97 -2.80 6.76
C ALA A 29 7.37 -4.21 6.78
N ILE A 30 8.22 -5.26 6.76
CA ILE A 30 7.80 -6.67 6.87
C ILE A 30 6.95 -6.92 8.12
N THR A 31 7.35 -6.33 9.25
CA THR A 31 6.63 -6.47 10.53
C THR A 31 5.44 -5.50 10.67
N LYS A 32 5.06 -4.82 9.58
CA LYS A 32 3.95 -3.87 9.49
C LYS A 32 4.05 -2.74 10.54
N ARG A 33 5.27 -2.27 10.80
CA ARG A 33 5.61 -1.18 11.75
C ARG A 33 5.79 0.16 11.07
N ILE A 34 6.11 0.15 9.78
CA ILE A 34 6.11 1.32 8.92
C ILE A 34 5.52 0.95 7.56
N SER A 35 5.06 1.95 6.82
CA SER A 35 4.68 1.76 5.42
C SER A 35 5.88 2.04 4.52
N MET A 36 6.13 1.15 3.56
CA MET A 36 7.12 1.37 2.52
C MET A 36 6.42 1.96 1.30
N TYR A 37 6.92 3.09 0.80
CA TYR A 37 6.38 3.74 -0.37
C TYR A 37 7.27 3.49 -1.58
N ILE A 38 6.65 3.34 -2.75
CA ILE A 38 7.30 3.29 -4.06
C ILE A 38 6.93 4.55 -4.84
N LYS A 39 7.91 5.18 -5.50
CA LYS A 39 7.63 6.29 -6.42
C LYS A 39 7.37 5.73 -7.82
N ILE A 40 6.21 6.07 -8.37
CA ILE A 40 5.81 5.73 -9.73
C ILE A 40 5.76 7.03 -10.54
N ASP A 41 6.68 7.18 -11.50
CA ASP A 41 6.68 8.37 -12.36
C ASP A 41 5.51 8.35 -13.36
N SER A 42 5.22 7.18 -13.92
CA SER A 42 4.01 6.86 -14.68
C SER A 42 3.90 5.34 -14.82
N ALA A 43 2.71 4.79 -14.62
CA ALA A 43 2.38 3.40 -14.91
C ALA A 43 0.89 3.25 -15.23
N TYR A 44 0.52 2.08 -15.73
CA TYR A 44 -0.87 1.65 -15.77
C TYR A 44 -1.17 0.73 -14.59
N GLY A 45 -2.43 0.70 -14.17
CA GLY A 45 -2.90 -0.21 -13.15
C GLY A 45 -4.37 -0.56 -13.32
N ILE A 46 -4.80 -1.55 -12.56
CA ILE A 46 -6.19 -1.96 -12.45
C ILE A 46 -6.57 -1.82 -10.98
N ILE A 47 -7.59 -1.02 -10.67
CA ILE A 47 -8.13 -0.93 -9.31
C ILE A 47 -8.63 -2.32 -8.90
N ASP A 48 -8.14 -2.81 -7.76
CA ASP A 48 -8.49 -4.13 -7.20
C ASP A 48 -9.83 -4.05 -6.46
N GLU A 49 -10.89 -3.83 -7.23
CA GLU A 49 -12.27 -3.78 -6.75
C GLU A 49 -13.16 -4.58 -7.71
N TYR A 50 -14.36 -4.98 -7.27
CA TYR A 50 -15.33 -5.61 -8.16
C TYR A 50 -15.76 -4.65 -9.29
N PRO A 51 -16.17 -5.17 -10.46
CA PRO A 51 -16.93 -4.39 -11.42
C PRO A 51 -18.11 -3.68 -10.75
N ILE A 52 -18.47 -2.49 -11.22
CA ILE A 52 -19.46 -1.62 -10.56
C ILE A 52 -20.80 -2.34 -10.36
N THR A 53 -21.22 -3.16 -11.32
CA THR A 53 -22.44 -3.97 -11.23
C THR A 53 -22.41 -4.94 -10.06
N GLU A 54 -21.25 -5.55 -9.79
CA GLU A 54 -21.07 -6.54 -8.73
C GLU A 54 -20.88 -5.86 -7.37
N LEU A 55 -20.14 -4.75 -7.32
CA LEU A 55 -20.01 -3.92 -6.12
C LEU A 55 -21.39 -3.46 -5.62
N LEU A 56 -22.20 -2.88 -6.50
CA LEU A 56 -23.53 -2.37 -6.16
C LEU A 56 -24.50 -3.48 -5.69
N GLY A 57 -24.29 -4.73 -6.13
CA GLY A 57 -25.10 -5.87 -5.74
C GLY A 57 -24.60 -6.60 -4.48
N ARG A 58 -23.31 -6.50 -4.15
CA ARG A 58 -22.69 -7.21 -3.02
C ARG A 58 -22.52 -6.38 -1.77
N THR A 59 -22.36 -5.07 -1.92
CA THR A 59 -22.10 -4.17 -0.79
C THR A 59 -23.40 -3.79 -0.09
N ASP A 60 -23.43 -3.92 1.23
CA ASP A 60 -24.55 -3.47 2.06
C ASP A 60 -24.41 -1.97 2.36
N PHE A 61 -25.27 -1.16 1.74
CA PHE A 61 -25.32 0.30 1.94
C PHE A 61 -26.40 0.71 2.96
N SER A 62 -26.98 -0.22 3.71
CA SER A 62 -28.12 0.05 4.59
C SER A 62 -27.82 1.11 5.66
N ASP A 63 -26.61 1.14 6.21
CA ASP A 63 -26.20 2.12 7.22
C ASP A 63 -26.24 3.56 6.71
N VAL A 64 -25.89 3.79 5.43
CA VAL A 64 -25.86 5.14 4.82
C VAL A 64 -27.20 5.52 4.18
N LEU A 65 -28.04 4.53 3.85
CA LEU A 65 -29.33 4.75 3.19
C LEU A 65 -30.51 4.83 4.15
N SER A 66 -30.44 4.16 5.31
CA SER A 66 -31.59 4.04 6.22
C SER A 66 -32.08 5.39 6.74
N GLY A 67 -33.38 5.65 6.57
CA GLY A 67 -33.99 6.91 7.00
C GLY A 67 -33.65 8.13 6.12
N THR A 68 -33.09 7.92 4.92
CA THR A 68 -32.75 8.98 3.97
C THR A 68 -33.70 8.97 2.77
N THR A 69 -33.83 10.11 2.09
CA THR A 69 -34.54 10.21 0.80
C THR A 69 -33.80 9.50 -0.33
N HIS A 70 -32.51 9.21 -0.17
CA HIS A 70 -31.72 8.45 -1.15
C HIS A 70 -32.22 7.01 -1.28
N LYS A 71 -32.71 6.41 -0.19
CA LYS A 71 -33.32 5.07 -0.22
C LYS A 71 -34.55 5.02 -1.13
N GLU A 72 -35.41 6.03 -1.04
CA GLU A 72 -36.61 6.14 -1.89
C GLU A 72 -36.21 6.29 -3.37
N LYS A 73 -35.22 7.14 -3.67
CA LYS A 73 -34.70 7.30 -5.03
C LYS A 73 -34.12 6.01 -5.62
N ILE A 74 -33.48 5.18 -4.80
CA ILE A 74 -32.97 3.87 -5.26
C ILE A 74 -34.13 2.92 -5.57
N ILE A 75 -35.18 2.90 -4.75
CA ILE A 75 -36.37 2.08 -5.00
C ILE A 75 -37.03 2.49 -6.31
N ASP A 76 -37.25 3.79 -6.53
CA ASP A 76 -37.82 4.31 -7.78
C ASP A 76 -36.96 3.90 -9.00
N LEU A 77 -35.63 4.01 -8.87
CA LEU A 77 -34.68 3.64 -9.92
C LEU A 77 -34.67 2.12 -10.19
N ASP A 78 -34.79 1.29 -9.15
CA ASP A 78 -34.89 -0.16 -9.27
C ASP A 78 -36.19 -0.55 -10.02
N GLU A 79 -37.31 0.14 -9.76
CA GLU A 79 -38.55 -0.06 -10.50
C GLU A 79 -38.47 0.37 -11.99
N GLU A 80 -37.70 1.42 -12.32
CA GLU A 80 -37.46 1.84 -13.71
C GLU A 80 -36.70 0.75 -14.48
N LEU A 81 -35.71 0.11 -13.86
CA LEU A 81 -34.97 -0.99 -14.47
C LEU A 81 -35.87 -2.21 -14.73
N GLU A 82 -36.76 -2.56 -13.79
CA GLU A 82 -37.69 -3.68 -13.95
C GLU A 82 -38.70 -3.48 -15.10
N LYS A 83 -39.00 -2.23 -15.44
CA LYS A 83 -39.91 -1.86 -16.53
C LYS A 83 -39.21 -1.78 -17.90
N ASP A 84 -37.92 -2.12 -17.98
CA ASP A 84 -37.05 -1.91 -19.15
C ASP A 84 -37.01 -0.44 -19.63
N ASP A 85 -37.29 0.51 -18.73
CA ASP A 85 -37.30 1.95 -19.03
C ASP A 85 -35.89 2.58 -18.97
N CYS A 86 -34.90 1.84 -18.45
CA CYS A 86 -33.52 2.28 -18.25
C CYS A 86 -32.53 1.19 -18.64
N ASP A 87 -31.47 1.54 -19.38
CA ASP A 87 -30.40 0.58 -19.67
C ASP A 87 -29.51 0.33 -18.43
N LEU A 88 -28.84 -0.84 -18.39
CA LEU A 88 -28.07 -1.27 -17.22
C LEU A 88 -26.90 -0.33 -16.89
N VAL A 89 -26.27 0.28 -17.90
CA VAL A 89 -25.11 1.16 -17.70
C VAL A 89 -25.57 2.47 -17.06
N GLU A 90 -26.64 3.06 -17.58
CA GLU A 90 -27.24 4.28 -17.04
C GLU A 90 -27.83 4.04 -15.64
N TYR A 91 -28.47 2.89 -15.42
CA TYR A 91 -28.92 2.47 -14.11
C TYR A 91 -27.77 2.43 -13.10
N CYS A 92 -26.66 1.75 -13.43
CA CYS A 92 -25.49 1.66 -12.55
C CYS A 92 -24.92 3.03 -12.24
N LYS A 93 -24.80 3.92 -13.24
CA LYS A 93 -24.33 5.30 -13.04
C LYS A 93 -25.22 6.07 -12.07
N ARG A 94 -26.53 6.10 -12.31
CA ARG A 94 -27.49 6.82 -11.46
C ARG A 94 -27.48 6.27 -10.03
N LYS A 95 -27.46 4.95 -9.87
CA LYS A 95 -27.41 4.29 -8.56
C LYS A 95 -26.12 4.62 -7.81
N SER A 96 -24.97 4.57 -8.49
CA SER A 96 -23.67 4.97 -7.93
C SER A 96 -23.67 6.41 -7.42
N ILE A 97 -24.23 7.36 -8.18
CA ILE A 97 -24.32 8.76 -7.76
C ILE A 97 -25.19 8.92 -6.50
N ILE A 98 -26.34 8.24 -6.45
CA ILE A 98 -27.25 8.33 -5.29
C ILE A 98 -26.57 7.77 -4.04
N ILE A 99 -25.93 6.59 -4.15
CA ILE A 99 -25.23 5.95 -3.05
C ILE A 99 -24.04 6.81 -2.59
N TYR A 100 -23.22 7.29 -3.52
CA TYR A 100 -22.09 8.15 -3.22
C TYR A 100 -22.52 9.41 -2.45
N LYS A 101 -23.57 10.10 -2.88
CA LYS A 101 -24.14 11.24 -2.16
C LYS A 101 -24.65 10.88 -0.77
N ALA A 102 -25.27 9.71 -0.61
CA ALA A 102 -25.70 9.22 0.71
C ALA A 102 -24.51 8.99 1.64
N MET A 103 -23.41 8.42 1.13
CA MET A 103 -22.17 8.22 1.88
C MET A 103 -21.48 9.55 2.22
N GLU A 104 -21.48 10.52 1.32
CA GLU A 104 -20.97 11.87 1.59
C GLU A 104 -21.75 12.52 2.74
N GLU A 105 -23.08 12.52 2.69
CA GLU A 105 -23.93 13.03 3.76
C GLU A 105 -23.72 12.31 5.08
N TYR A 106 -23.61 10.97 5.05
CA TYR A 106 -23.31 10.18 6.23
C TYR A 106 -21.97 10.61 6.83
N SER A 107 -20.92 10.69 6.00
CA SER A 107 -19.58 11.06 6.43
C SER A 107 -19.55 12.45 7.07
N LEU A 108 -20.25 13.43 6.48
CA LEU A 108 -20.36 14.79 7.02
C LEU A 108 -21.03 14.81 8.40
N LYS A 109 -22.08 13.99 8.60
CA LYS A 109 -22.79 13.89 9.89
C LYS A 109 -21.98 13.17 10.97
N HIS A 110 -21.05 12.29 10.60
CA HIS A 110 -20.31 11.42 11.51
C HIS A 110 -18.82 11.78 11.65
N GLY A 111 -18.43 13.00 11.30
CA GLY A 111 -17.08 13.53 11.57
C GLY A 111 -16.04 13.28 10.47
N GLY A 112 -16.49 13.04 9.24
CA GLY A 112 -15.67 12.94 8.03
C GLY A 112 -15.59 11.53 7.45
N VAL A 113 -14.84 11.39 6.35
CA VAL A 113 -14.73 10.15 5.55
C VAL A 113 -14.24 8.94 6.37
N ASP A 114 -13.42 9.16 7.41
CA ASP A 114 -12.94 8.06 8.26
C ASP A 114 -14.06 7.35 9.03
N SER A 115 -15.25 7.96 9.20
CA SER A 115 -16.43 7.30 9.78
C SER A 115 -16.97 6.14 8.93
N LEU A 116 -16.69 6.14 7.63
CA LEU A 116 -17.08 5.04 6.73
C LEU A 116 -16.32 3.75 7.02
N ASN A 117 -15.22 3.80 7.76
CA ASN A 117 -14.55 2.58 8.24
C ASN A 117 -15.39 1.81 9.25
N GLU A 118 -16.21 2.50 10.05
CA GLU A 118 -17.02 1.88 11.10
C GLU A 118 -18.18 1.05 10.52
N VAL A 119 -18.55 1.36 9.28
CA VAL A 119 -19.61 0.69 8.51
C VAL A 119 -19.05 -0.06 7.29
N TYR A 120 -17.73 -0.26 7.20
CA TYR A 120 -17.06 -1.02 6.14
C TYR A 120 -17.32 -0.52 4.70
N LEU A 121 -17.45 0.81 4.54
CA LEU A 121 -17.82 1.43 3.26
C LEU A 121 -16.74 2.35 2.67
N LYS A 122 -15.56 2.45 3.28
CA LYS A 122 -14.54 3.41 2.85
C LYS A 122 -13.88 3.08 1.50
N GLU A 123 -13.64 1.80 1.23
CA GLU A 123 -13.15 1.34 -0.08
C GLU A 123 -14.19 1.62 -1.17
N ALA A 124 -15.43 1.16 -0.95
CA ALA A 124 -16.54 1.41 -1.86
C ALA A 124 -16.75 2.90 -2.13
N PHE A 125 -16.63 3.76 -1.10
CA PHE A 125 -16.72 5.21 -1.26
C PHE A 125 -15.67 5.77 -2.20
N SER A 126 -14.44 5.30 -2.04
CA SER A 126 -13.30 5.76 -2.83
C SER A 126 -13.38 5.25 -4.26
N PHE A 127 -13.81 4.00 -4.45
CA PHE A 127 -14.03 3.48 -5.79
C PHE A 127 -15.20 4.18 -6.49
N LEU A 128 -16.31 4.43 -5.80
CA LEU A 128 -17.43 5.21 -6.35
C LEU A 128 -17.02 6.63 -6.73
N HIS A 129 -16.21 7.29 -5.90
CA HIS A 129 -15.63 8.60 -6.25
C HIS A 129 -14.85 8.52 -7.57
N TYR A 130 -13.92 7.57 -7.68
CA TYR A 130 -13.17 7.37 -8.91
C TYR A 130 -14.09 7.05 -10.10
N PHE A 131 -15.09 6.18 -9.92
CA PHE A 131 -16.04 5.79 -10.96
C PHE A 131 -16.86 6.98 -11.48
N ILE A 132 -17.26 7.89 -10.60
CA ILE A 132 -18.09 9.07 -10.92
C ILE A 132 -17.26 10.20 -11.56
N TYR A 133 -16.04 10.42 -11.07
CA TYR A 133 -15.22 11.57 -11.47
C TYR A 133 -14.10 11.20 -12.46
N GLY A 134 -13.87 9.91 -12.70
CA GLY A 134 -12.80 9.40 -13.57
C GLY A 134 -11.38 9.68 -13.06
N LYS A 135 -11.22 10.25 -11.87
CA LYS A 135 -9.93 10.64 -11.31
C LYS A 135 -9.97 10.61 -9.79
N MET A 136 -8.79 10.47 -9.18
CA MET A 136 -8.60 10.64 -7.75
C MET A 136 -7.19 11.15 -7.48
N LYS A 137 -7.05 12.09 -6.55
CA LYS A 137 -5.77 12.73 -6.22
C LYS A 137 -5.69 13.08 -4.75
N ASN A 138 -4.48 12.98 -4.21
CA ASN A 138 -4.10 13.55 -2.93
C ASN A 138 -2.69 14.17 -3.03
N ASN A 139 -2.10 14.55 -1.90
CA ASN A 139 -0.79 15.21 -1.87
C ASN A 139 0.38 14.30 -2.29
N LEU A 140 0.20 12.98 -2.29
CA LEU A 140 1.25 12.00 -2.57
C LEU A 140 1.13 11.40 -3.97
N CYS A 141 -0.09 11.19 -4.46
CA CYS A 141 -0.32 10.48 -5.71
C CYS A 141 -1.64 10.87 -6.37
N LYS A 142 -1.77 10.50 -7.64
CA LYS A 142 -2.99 10.63 -8.43
C LYS A 142 -3.18 9.43 -9.34
N ILE A 143 -4.45 9.17 -9.65
CA ILE A 143 -4.91 8.23 -10.66
C ILE A 143 -5.93 8.92 -11.57
N SER A 144 -5.95 8.51 -12.82
CA SER A 144 -6.94 8.94 -13.82
C SER A 144 -7.36 7.75 -14.67
N GLY A 145 -8.63 7.66 -14.99
CA GLY A 145 -9.15 6.63 -15.88
C GLY A 145 -8.60 6.74 -17.29
N ILE A 146 -8.58 5.61 -17.99
CA ILE A 146 -7.99 5.45 -19.33
C ILE A 146 -8.94 4.78 -20.33
N GLY A 147 -10.15 4.39 -19.92
CA GLY A 147 -11.11 3.65 -20.73
C GLY A 147 -12.31 4.49 -21.18
N PRO A 148 -13.10 4.02 -22.16
CA PRO A 148 -14.32 4.73 -22.61
C PRO A 148 -15.40 4.82 -21.52
N TYR A 149 -15.28 4.01 -20.47
CA TYR A 149 -16.16 3.99 -19.29
C TYR A 149 -15.59 4.74 -18.09
N SER A 150 -14.40 5.36 -18.18
CA SER A 150 -13.97 6.30 -17.14
C SER A 150 -14.78 7.57 -17.30
N THR A 151 -16.03 7.52 -16.85
CA THR A 151 -16.93 8.63 -16.87
C THR A 151 -16.44 9.62 -15.83
N GLY A 152 -15.63 10.59 -16.23
CA GLY A 152 -15.71 11.91 -15.63
C GLY A 152 -17.12 12.40 -15.93
N ILE A 153 -18.06 12.14 -15.03
CA ILE A 153 -19.41 12.68 -15.15
C ILE A 153 -19.22 14.19 -15.00
N SER A 154 -19.39 14.93 -16.10
CA SER A 154 -19.66 16.35 -16.02
C SER A 154 -20.95 16.49 -15.22
N THR A 155 -20.81 16.69 -13.92
CA THR A 155 -21.89 17.23 -13.11
C THR A 155 -22.07 18.63 -13.65
N TYR A 156 -23.06 18.81 -14.53
CA TYR A 156 -23.59 20.13 -14.86
C TYR A 156 -23.91 20.82 -13.53
N ASP A 157 -23.01 21.68 -13.03
CA ASP A 157 -23.22 22.73 -12.00
C ASP A 157 -21.92 23.21 -11.27
N ASP A 158 -20.70 22.95 -11.75
CA ASP A 158 -19.51 23.63 -11.21
C ASP A 158 -18.96 24.66 -12.23
N ASP A 159 -19.34 25.92 -12.03
CA ASP A 159 -18.81 27.13 -12.69
C ASP A 159 -17.34 27.45 -12.29
N ASP A 160 -16.49 26.43 -12.09
CA ASP A 160 -15.06 26.62 -11.84
C ASP A 160 -14.29 26.53 -13.17
N ASP A 161 -14.32 27.66 -13.88
CA ASP A 161 -13.64 28.01 -15.14
C ASP A 161 -12.08 27.98 -15.07
N ASP A 162 -11.43 26.96 -14.49
CA ASP A 162 -9.94 27.03 -14.39
C ASP A 162 -9.14 25.71 -14.43
N ASP A 163 -9.71 24.58 -14.87
CA ASP A 163 -8.86 23.45 -15.31
C ASP A 163 -9.40 22.85 -16.62
N ASP A 164 -8.62 22.99 -17.70
CA ASP A 164 -8.74 22.28 -18.98
C ASP A 164 -8.59 20.75 -18.77
N ASP A 165 -9.47 20.12 -18.00
CA ASP A 165 -9.50 18.67 -17.80
C ASP A 165 -10.23 18.02 -18.96
N GLU A 166 -9.58 18.08 -20.12
CA GLU A 166 -9.84 17.19 -21.25
C GLU A 166 -9.78 15.76 -20.68
N CYS A 167 -10.92 15.07 -20.58
CA CYS A 167 -10.93 13.64 -20.35
C CYS A 167 -10.16 13.02 -21.51
N ILE A 168 -8.87 12.75 -21.30
CA ILE A 168 -8.00 12.27 -22.37
C ILE A 168 -8.43 10.84 -22.68
N TYR A 169 -9.30 10.71 -23.69
CA TYR A 169 -9.62 9.46 -24.34
C TYR A 169 -8.36 8.94 -25.02
N TYR A 170 -7.53 8.21 -24.27
CA TYR A 170 -6.50 7.41 -24.87
C TYR A 170 -7.16 6.17 -25.49
N ASP A 171 -7.56 6.25 -26.76
CA ASP A 171 -7.75 5.06 -27.59
C ASP A 171 -6.37 4.44 -27.84
N ASN A 172 -5.80 3.87 -26.78
CA ASN A 172 -4.47 3.30 -26.82
C ASN A 172 -4.62 1.83 -27.19
N GLU A 173 -4.40 1.53 -28.47
CA GLU A 173 -4.33 0.16 -28.98
C GLU A 173 -3.38 -0.72 -28.13
N TYR A 174 -2.35 -0.10 -27.53
CA TYR A 174 -1.47 -0.73 -26.54
C TYR A 174 -2.20 -1.11 -25.23
N LEU A 175 -3.06 -0.24 -24.68
CA LEU A 175 -3.82 -0.57 -23.48
C LEU A 175 -4.77 -1.75 -23.71
N ARG A 176 -5.45 -1.81 -24.86
CA ARG A 176 -6.28 -2.98 -25.22
C ARG A 176 -5.47 -4.26 -25.43
N SER A 177 -4.17 -4.15 -25.72
CA SER A 177 -3.26 -5.30 -25.79
C SER A 177 -2.71 -5.72 -24.42
N VAL A 178 -2.78 -4.84 -23.41
CA VAL A 178 -2.12 -4.98 -22.10
C VAL A 178 -3.11 -5.04 -20.93
N ILE A 179 -4.38 -4.69 -21.12
CA ILE A 179 -5.45 -4.78 -20.12
C ILE A 179 -6.67 -5.40 -20.80
N SER A 180 -7.22 -6.47 -20.21
CA SER A 180 -8.45 -7.10 -20.70
C SER A 180 -9.62 -6.12 -20.61
N SER A 181 -10.51 -6.14 -21.60
CA SER A 181 -11.68 -5.23 -21.66
C SER A 181 -12.64 -5.38 -20.48
N GLU A 182 -12.56 -6.49 -19.74
CA GLU A 182 -13.30 -6.70 -18.48
C GLU A 182 -12.86 -5.77 -17.34
N TYR A 183 -11.73 -5.06 -17.51
CA TYR A 183 -11.17 -4.13 -16.54
C TYR A 183 -11.30 -2.66 -16.97
N ASP A 184 -11.95 -2.35 -18.10
CA ASP A 184 -11.96 -0.99 -18.69
C ASP A 184 -12.39 0.11 -17.69
N GLU A 185 -13.39 -0.17 -16.84
CA GLU A 185 -13.90 0.78 -15.84
C GLU A 185 -13.03 0.88 -14.56
N ARG A 186 -12.05 -0.01 -14.40
CA ARG A 186 -11.09 -0.05 -13.28
C ARG A 186 -9.67 0.30 -13.73
N ALA A 187 -9.45 0.47 -15.02
CA ALA A 187 -8.15 0.73 -15.61
C ALA A 187 -7.74 2.20 -15.38
N VAL A 188 -6.52 2.40 -14.88
CA VAL A 188 -5.99 3.71 -14.50
C VAL A 188 -4.60 3.96 -15.05
N ASN A 189 -4.32 5.23 -15.35
CA ASN A 189 -2.97 5.78 -15.31
C ASN A 189 -2.68 6.25 -13.88
N MET A 190 -1.49 5.97 -13.37
CA MET A 190 -1.09 6.28 -12.01
C MET A 190 0.26 6.98 -11.93
N GLN A 191 0.37 7.93 -11.01
CA GLN A 191 1.58 8.71 -10.78
C GLN A 191 1.68 9.15 -9.31
N GLY A 192 2.90 9.12 -8.76
CA GLY A 192 3.22 9.60 -7.41
C GLY A 192 3.71 8.50 -6.48
N PHE A 193 3.51 8.70 -5.18
CA PHE A 193 3.95 7.78 -4.13
C PHE A 193 2.81 6.87 -3.69
N PHE A 194 2.98 5.57 -3.90
CA PHE A 194 2.05 4.52 -3.48
C PHE A 194 2.68 3.66 -2.39
N ILE A 195 1.87 3.10 -1.50
CA ILE A 195 2.35 2.17 -0.47
C ILE A 195 2.45 0.77 -1.08
N LEU A 196 3.57 0.07 -0.86
CA LEU A 196 3.67 -1.35 -1.21
C LEU A 196 2.73 -2.16 -0.29
N SER A 197 1.85 -2.98 -0.86
CA SER A 197 1.01 -3.87 -0.06
C SER A 197 1.81 -5.03 0.52
N ASP A 198 1.15 -5.88 1.30
CA ASP A 198 1.79 -7.03 1.93
C ASP A 198 2.24 -8.13 0.98
N VAL A 199 1.77 -8.15 -0.28
CA VAL A 199 2.29 -9.08 -1.31
C VAL A 199 3.78 -8.90 -1.56
N PHE A 200 4.33 -7.72 -1.25
CA PHE A 200 5.76 -7.43 -1.32
C PHE A 200 6.54 -7.90 -0.09
N PHE A 201 5.86 -8.37 0.96
CA PHE A 201 6.44 -8.70 2.26
C PHE A 201 6.03 -10.10 2.77
N GLU A 202 5.45 -10.94 1.91
CA GLU A 202 4.99 -12.29 2.24
C GLU A 202 6.13 -13.19 2.76
N ASP A 203 5.76 -14.16 3.59
CA ASP A 203 6.68 -15.14 4.18
C ASP A 203 7.90 -14.53 4.91
N ASN A 204 7.78 -13.29 5.38
CA ASN A 204 8.87 -12.51 5.99
C ASN A 204 10.03 -12.19 5.02
N HIS A 205 9.75 -12.15 3.72
CA HIS A 205 10.71 -11.79 2.69
C HIS A 205 10.24 -10.56 1.94
N PHE A 206 11.18 -9.67 1.61
CA PHE A 206 10.88 -8.55 0.72
C PHE A 206 11.03 -9.01 -0.74
N ARG A 207 9.93 -8.99 -1.50
CA ARG A 207 9.94 -9.21 -2.94
C ARG A 207 10.28 -7.91 -3.64
N ASN A 208 11.51 -7.74 -4.08
CA ASN A 208 12.03 -6.49 -4.66
C ASN A 208 11.79 -6.37 -6.17
N TYR A 209 10.66 -6.86 -6.69
CA TYR A 209 10.33 -6.73 -8.10
C TYR A 209 8.81 -6.73 -8.31
N PHE A 210 8.40 -6.15 -9.42
CA PHE A 210 7.07 -6.29 -10.00
C PHE A 210 7.11 -7.38 -11.08
N CYS A 211 6.11 -8.26 -11.09
CA CYS A 211 5.93 -9.29 -12.09
C CYS A 211 5.37 -8.69 -13.39
N ALA A 212 5.66 -9.28 -14.55
CA ALA A 212 4.90 -8.98 -15.75
C ALA A 212 3.48 -9.57 -15.60
N THR A 213 2.45 -8.74 -15.68
CA THR A 213 1.04 -9.16 -15.61
C THR A 213 0.15 -8.12 -16.27
N ASN A 214 -0.91 -8.61 -16.91
CA ASN A 214 -1.98 -7.84 -17.56
C ASN A 214 -3.35 -8.04 -16.89
N SER A 215 -3.38 -8.60 -15.68
CA SER A 215 -4.61 -8.99 -14.99
C SER A 215 -4.76 -8.30 -13.63
N SER A 216 -5.90 -8.49 -12.95
CA SER A 216 -6.13 -8.02 -11.58
C SER A 216 -5.80 -9.10 -10.53
N ASP A 217 -4.78 -9.92 -10.78
CA ASP A 217 -4.38 -11.04 -9.91
C ASP A 217 -3.86 -10.62 -8.51
N GLY A 218 -3.67 -9.32 -8.29
CA GLY A 218 -3.16 -8.77 -7.04
C GLY A 218 -1.67 -9.06 -6.81
N ILE A 219 -0.94 -9.52 -7.84
CA ILE A 219 0.48 -9.85 -7.69
C ILE A 219 1.32 -8.60 -7.52
N ASN A 220 0.97 -7.48 -8.15
CA ASN A 220 1.69 -6.20 -8.13
C ASN A 220 0.93 -5.14 -7.34
N LEU A 221 0.33 -5.53 -6.23
CA LEU A 221 -0.63 -4.70 -5.52
C LEU A 221 0.03 -3.56 -4.75
N VAL A 222 -0.33 -2.33 -5.09
CA VAL A 222 0.04 -1.12 -4.36
C VAL A 222 -1.21 -0.43 -3.83
N PHE A 223 -1.02 0.43 -2.84
CA PHE A 223 -2.10 1.06 -2.10
C PHE A 223 -2.00 2.57 -2.18
N MET A 224 -3.10 3.23 -2.57
CA MET A 224 -3.22 4.67 -2.63
C MET A 224 -3.37 5.24 -1.21
N PRO A 225 -2.37 5.96 -0.67
CA PRO A 225 -2.45 6.51 0.68
C PRO A 225 -3.67 7.45 0.84
N TYR A 226 -4.29 7.43 2.03
CA TYR A 226 -5.46 8.27 2.42
C TYR A 226 -6.81 7.93 1.77
N ASN A 227 -6.79 7.42 0.53
CA ASN A 227 -7.98 7.09 -0.23
C ASN A 227 -8.33 5.60 -0.20
N ASP A 228 -7.51 4.78 0.45
CA ASP A 228 -7.78 3.36 0.69
C ASP A 228 -8.14 2.54 -0.57
N LEU A 229 -7.52 2.87 -1.72
CA LEU A 229 -7.67 2.10 -2.96
C LEU A 229 -6.47 1.19 -3.20
N PHE A 230 -6.73 -0.08 -3.45
CA PHE A 230 -5.73 -1.01 -3.96
C PHE A 230 -5.70 -0.99 -5.49
N ILE A 231 -4.50 -1.04 -6.05
CA ILE A 231 -4.26 -0.96 -7.49
C ILE A 231 -3.20 -2.02 -7.84
N ASN A 232 -3.54 -2.93 -8.74
CA ASN A 232 -2.56 -3.85 -9.31
C ASN A 232 -1.78 -3.14 -10.43
N VAL A 233 -0.47 -2.98 -10.27
CA VAL A 233 0.37 -2.35 -11.29
C VAL A 233 0.54 -3.29 -12.47
N VAL A 234 0.25 -2.80 -13.68
CA VAL A 234 0.30 -3.57 -14.92
C VAL A 234 1.60 -3.28 -15.66
N LEU A 235 2.29 -4.34 -16.06
CA LEU A 235 3.60 -4.27 -16.72
C LEU A 235 3.73 -5.37 -17.77
N ASP A 236 4.36 -5.02 -18.89
CA ASP A 236 4.71 -5.93 -19.99
C ASP A 236 5.92 -6.81 -19.67
N ASN A 237 6.82 -6.33 -18.81
CA ASN A 237 8.03 -7.01 -18.39
C ASN A 237 8.26 -6.86 -16.88
N GLU A 238 8.98 -7.83 -16.30
CA GLU A 238 9.36 -7.76 -14.90
C GLU A 238 10.25 -6.54 -14.63
N LYS A 239 10.02 -5.87 -13.51
CA LYS A 239 10.79 -4.68 -13.11
C LYS A 239 11.33 -4.84 -11.70
N ILE A 240 12.65 -4.82 -11.56
CA ILE A 240 13.31 -4.80 -10.27
C ILE A 240 13.06 -3.44 -9.61
N ILE A 241 12.75 -3.48 -8.32
CA ILE A 241 12.61 -2.31 -7.46
C ILE A 241 13.98 -2.04 -6.84
N ASP A 242 14.56 -0.88 -7.16
CA ASP A 242 15.75 -0.41 -6.47
C ASP A 242 15.37 0.12 -5.08
N TYR A 243 16.27 0.01 -4.11
CA TYR A 243 16.11 0.67 -2.82
C TYR A 243 16.06 2.20 -2.98
N ASP A 244 16.66 2.75 -4.03
CA ASP A 244 16.56 4.18 -4.33
C ASP A 244 15.14 4.60 -4.78
N ASP A 245 14.32 3.66 -5.22
CA ASP A 245 12.90 3.89 -5.56
C ASP A 245 11.99 3.81 -4.34
N LEU A 246 12.52 3.40 -3.18
CA LEU A 246 11.77 3.22 -1.94
C LEU A 246 11.89 4.41 -0.99
N PHE A 247 10.77 4.73 -0.36
CA PHE A 247 10.61 5.89 0.49
C PHE A 247 9.87 5.57 1.78
N ILE A 248 10.15 6.35 2.81
CA ILE A 248 9.29 6.45 4.01
C ILE A 248 8.79 7.88 4.17
N VAL A 249 7.57 8.02 4.66
CA VAL A 249 6.99 9.33 4.93
C VAL A 249 7.56 9.93 6.22
N LYS A 250 7.55 11.27 6.29
CA LYS A 250 8.04 12.05 7.42
C LYS A 250 7.46 11.61 8.76
N LYS A 251 6.18 11.24 8.79
CA LYS A 251 5.51 10.78 10.01
C LYS A 251 6.21 9.55 10.58
N ASP A 252 6.39 8.52 9.76
CA ASP A 252 7.06 7.27 10.16
C ASP A 252 8.53 7.53 10.51
N PHE A 253 9.24 8.35 9.74
CA PHE A 253 10.61 8.77 10.06
C PHE A 253 10.72 9.40 11.45
N VAL A 254 9.83 10.35 11.77
CA VAL A 254 9.80 11.03 13.08
C VAL A 254 9.48 10.04 14.19
N THR A 255 8.52 9.14 13.97
CA THR A 255 8.16 8.11 14.95
C THR A 255 9.33 7.18 15.24
N ILE A 256 10.05 6.70 14.22
CA ILE A 256 11.25 5.87 14.42
C ILE A 256 12.32 6.63 15.19
N ARG A 257 12.60 7.88 14.78
CA ARG A 257 13.62 8.71 15.41
C ARG A 257 13.35 8.93 16.90
N ASP A 258 12.10 9.21 17.24
CA ASP A 258 11.73 9.51 18.62
C ASP A 258 11.77 8.26 19.49
N ALA A 259 11.31 7.11 18.98
CA ALA A 259 11.47 5.80 19.64
C ALA A 259 12.95 5.47 19.89
N SER A 260 13.80 5.64 18.86
CA SER A 260 15.23 5.39 18.96
C SER A 260 15.94 6.28 19.99
N LYS A 261 15.49 7.52 20.19
CA LYS A 261 16.05 8.44 21.19
C LYS A 261 15.66 8.07 22.62
N ASN A 262 14.47 7.55 22.80
CA ASN A 262 13.95 7.18 24.13
C ASN A 262 14.45 5.81 24.59
N GLY A 263 15.11 5.05 23.72
CA GLY A 263 15.48 3.65 23.98
C GLY A 263 14.29 2.70 23.92
N ASP A 264 13.17 3.15 23.34
CA ASP A 264 11.97 2.35 23.16
C ASP A 264 12.20 1.29 22.08
N ASP A 265 11.63 0.10 22.27
CA ASP A 265 11.67 -0.92 21.23
C ASP A 265 10.75 -0.50 20.07
N ILE A 266 11.33 -0.39 18.88
CA ILE A 266 10.60 -0.08 17.64
C ILE A 266 9.52 -1.14 17.36
N SER A 267 9.62 -2.33 17.98
CA SER A 267 8.57 -3.35 17.96
C SER A 267 7.23 -2.89 18.56
N GLU A 268 7.20 -1.78 19.31
CA GLU A 268 5.99 -1.19 19.90
C GLU A 268 5.35 -0.07 19.04
N ILE A 269 5.96 0.30 17.90
CA ILE A 269 5.41 1.32 17.00
C ILE A 269 4.05 0.85 16.44
N LYS A 270 2.98 1.54 16.86
CA LYS A 270 1.62 1.39 16.31
C LYS A 270 1.41 2.41 15.18
N THR A 271 2.02 2.21 14.01
CA THR A 271 1.57 2.94 12.83
C THR A 271 0.21 2.38 12.36
N LYS A 272 -0.58 3.21 11.65
CA LYS A 272 -1.81 2.76 11.00
C LYS A 272 -1.42 1.61 10.08
N GLN A 273 -1.86 0.39 10.40
CA GLN A 273 -1.72 -0.76 9.52
C GLN A 273 -2.42 -0.43 8.21
N ILE A 274 -1.80 -0.78 7.08
CA ILE A 274 -2.50 -0.86 5.79
C ILE A 274 -3.78 -1.69 6.05
N PRO A 275 -4.96 -1.26 5.58
CA PRO A 275 -6.19 -2.04 5.71
C PRO A 275 -5.90 -3.48 5.31
N LYS A 276 -6.28 -4.43 6.18
CA LYS A 276 -6.10 -5.84 5.87
C LYS A 276 -7.11 -6.21 4.80
N ARG A 277 -6.67 -6.94 3.78
CA ARG A 277 -7.59 -7.72 2.95
C ARG A 277 -8.35 -8.67 3.88
N ASP A 278 -9.68 -8.77 3.77
CA ASP A 278 -10.53 -9.55 4.68
C ASP A 278 -10.18 -11.06 4.76
N ASN A 279 -9.26 -11.55 3.90
CA ASN A 279 -8.73 -12.91 3.96
C ASN A 279 -7.41 -13.09 4.73
N ASP A 280 -6.74 -12.02 5.18
CA ASP A 280 -5.42 -12.12 5.81
C ASP A 280 -5.49 -12.14 7.34
N ASN A 281 -5.89 -13.30 7.86
CA ASN A 281 -5.61 -13.73 9.23
C ASN A 281 -4.11 -14.04 9.43
N ASN A 282 -3.22 -13.12 9.08
CA ASN A 282 -1.81 -13.24 9.42
C ASN A 282 -1.55 -12.69 10.82
N HIS A 283 -1.26 -13.61 11.74
CA HIS A 283 -0.77 -13.35 13.07
C HIS A 283 0.50 -12.49 12.99
N ILE A 284 0.46 -11.29 13.56
CA ILE A 284 1.66 -10.49 13.82
C ILE A 284 2.60 -11.35 14.68
N ASN A 285 3.68 -11.85 14.08
CA ASN A 285 4.58 -12.77 14.75
C ASN A 285 5.49 -11.96 15.71
N LYS A 286 5.04 -11.80 16.97
CA LYS A 286 5.72 -11.03 18.02
C LYS A 286 7.08 -11.60 18.45
N ASN A 287 7.55 -12.69 17.86
CA ASN A 287 8.73 -13.43 18.32
C ASN A 287 10.01 -13.21 17.50
N ILE A 288 10.03 -12.27 16.55
CA ILE A 288 11.28 -11.92 15.86
C ILE A 288 12.12 -11.01 16.76
N LYS A 289 12.97 -11.61 17.59
CA LYS A 289 13.96 -10.88 18.42
C LYS A 289 15.16 -10.51 17.56
N ARG A 290 15.46 -9.21 17.49
CA ARG A 290 16.59 -8.66 16.73
C ARG A 290 17.81 -8.45 17.63
N ASN A 291 19.01 -8.57 17.06
CA ASN A 291 20.27 -8.14 17.69
C ASN A 291 20.49 -6.65 17.44
N SER A 292 20.76 -5.87 18.50
CA SER A 292 21.02 -4.43 18.38
C SER A 292 22.25 -4.14 17.52
N ALA A 293 22.31 -2.96 16.89
CA ALA A 293 23.48 -2.53 16.10
C ALA A 293 24.78 -2.58 16.94
N THR A 294 24.70 -2.16 18.20
CA THR A 294 25.81 -2.24 19.16
C THR A 294 26.26 -3.68 19.41
N ALA A 295 25.32 -4.62 19.61
CA ALA A 295 25.65 -6.02 19.80
C ALA A 295 26.33 -6.64 18.56
N ARG A 296 25.89 -6.25 17.35
CA ARG A 296 26.52 -6.65 16.09
C ARG A 296 27.96 -6.14 15.98
N LEU A 297 28.20 -4.86 16.31
CA LEU A 297 29.54 -4.27 16.26
C LEU A 297 30.48 -4.89 17.30
N ILE A 298 30.00 -5.15 18.52
CA ILE A 298 30.76 -5.86 19.56
C ILE A 298 31.13 -7.27 19.07
N ALA A 299 30.15 -8.02 18.56
CA ALA A 299 30.40 -9.37 18.02
C ALA A 299 31.41 -9.33 16.85
N LYS A 300 31.26 -8.39 15.91
CA LYS A 300 32.19 -8.21 14.78
C LYS A 300 33.61 -7.90 15.26
N ALA A 301 33.77 -7.01 16.22
CA ALA A 301 35.07 -6.67 16.80
C ALA A 301 35.72 -7.88 17.49
N LEU A 302 34.93 -8.66 18.27
CA LEU A 302 35.42 -9.87 18.92
C LEU A 302 35.85 -10.92 17.90
N ILE A 303 35.07 -11.15 16.84
CA ILE A 303 35.39 -12.09 15.76
C ILE A 303 36.68 -11.68 15.05
N ILE A 304 36.82 -10.40 14.68
CA ILE A 304 38.01 -9.89 13.99
C ILE A 304 39.27 -10.04 14.86
N ASN A 305 39.16 -9.84 16.17
CA ASN A 305 40.31 -9.85 17.07
C ASN A 305 40.68 -11.24 17.59
N HIS A 306 39.71 -12.15 17.76
CA HIS A 306 39.91 -13.43 18.44
C HIS A 306 39.73 -14.66 17.53
N HIS A 307 39.04 -14.53 16.39
CA HIS A 307 38.78 -15.62 15.44
C HIS A 307 39.30 -15.27 14.04
N THR A 308 40.55 -14.81 14.00
CA THR A 308 41.21 -14.26 12.78
C THR A 308 41.33 -15.28 11.64
N ASP A 309 41.39 -16.58 11.97
CA ASP A 309 41.55 -17.71 11.06
C ASP A 309 40.25 -18.12 10.36
N ILE A 310 39.10 -17.80 10.96
CA ILE A 310 37.77 -18.17 10.44
C ILE A 310 36.89 -16.97 10.10
N LYS A 311 37.37 -15.73 10.27
CA LYS A 311 36.61 -14.49 10.01
C LYS A 311 35.95 -14.41 8.63
N ASN A 312 36.52 -15.07 7.62
CA ASN A 312 36.01 -15.10 6.24
C ASN A 312 35.16 -16.34 5.93
N ASN A 313 34.79 -17.13 6.94
CA ASN A 313 33.97 -18.34 6.78
C ASN A 313 32.71 -18.28 7.67
N PRO A 314 31.62 -17.68 7.16
CA PRO A 314 30.39 -17.47 7.94
C PRO A 314 29.76 -18.74 8.49
N ALA A 315 29.84 -19.86 7.77
CA ALA A 315 29.29 -21.14 8.22
C ALA A 315 30.08 -21.72 9.40
N LYS A 316 31.42 -21.63 9.37
CA LYS A 316 32.25 -22.05 10.50
C LYS A 316 32.08 -21.13 11.71
N LEU A 317 32.01 -19.83 11.49
CA LEU A 317 31.77 -18.84 12.55
C LEU A 317 30.44 -19.08 13.27
N ALA A 318 29.36 -19.37 12.53
CA ALA A 318 28.08 -19.70 13.12
C ALA A 318 28.19 -20.89 14.09
N GLY A 319 28.82 -21.99 13.67
CA GLY A 319 29.02 -23.16 14.52
C GLY A 319 29.92 -22.91 15.74
N VAL A 320 30.96 -22.07 15.61
CA VAL A 320 31.82 -21.69 16.73
C VAL A 320 31.05 -20.87 17.76
N LEU A 321 30.28 -19.87 17.32
CA LEU A 321 29.47 -19.04 18.22
C LEU A 321 28.37 -19.84 18.93
N GLU A 322 27.71 -20.76 18.23
CA GLU A 322 26.76 -21.69 18.86
C GLU A 322 27.43 -22.53 19.95
N THR A 323 28.67 -22.98 19.70
CA THR A 323 29.45 -23.76 20.66
C THR A 323 29.81 -22.93 21.89
N GLU A 324 30.31 -21.70 21.70
CA GLU A 324 30.66 -20.79 22.80
C GLU A 324 29.45 -20.42 23.66
N ILE A 325 28.29 -20.14 23.04
CA ILE A 325 27.04 -19.85 23.75
C ILE A 325 26.61 -21.04 24.62
N LYS A 326 26.77 -22.25 24.09
CA LYS A 326 26.46 -23.50 24.80
C LYS A 326 27.43 -23.72 25.97
N GLU A 327 28.73 -23.50 25.76
CA GLU A 327 29.75 -23.62 26.81
C GLU A 327 29.59 -22.58 27.91
N ALA A 328 29.16 -21.37 27.54
CA ALA A 328 28.82 -20.29 28.47
C ALA A 328 27.47 -20.50 29.21
N LYS A 329 26.74 -21.58 28.89
CA LYS A 329 25.42 -21.93 29.46
C LYS A 329 24.36 -20.84 29.27
N LEU A 330 24.44 -20.09 28.17
CA LEU A 330 23.51 -19.00 27.86
C LEU A 330 22.25 -19.48 27.13
N GLY A 331 22.19 -20.75 26.73
CA GLY A 331 21.02 -21.38 26.12
C GLY A 331 21.40 -22.22 24.89
N ASN A 332 20.38 -22.79 24.23
CA ASN A 332 20.53 -23.42 22.92
C ASN A 332 20.05 -22.44 21.86
N PHE A 333 20.99 -21.89 21.11
CA PHE A 333 20.71 -20.99 19.99
C PHE A 333 21.14 -21.65 18.69
N SER A 334 20.38 -21.40 17.62
CA SER A 334 20.83 -21.67 16.26
C SER A 334 21.10 -20.36 15.56
N ILE A 335 22.29 -20.24 14.97
CA ILE A 335 22.78 -19.06 14.27
C ILE A 335 22.92 -19.45 12.80
N SER A 336 22.21 -18.74 11.92
CA SER A 336 22.31 -19.00 10.48
C SER A 336 23.63 -18.46 9.91
N LYS A 337 24.18 -19.16 8.91
CA LYS A 337 25.34 -18.67 8.15
C LYS A 337 25.07 -17.31 7.49
N ASP A 338 23.82 -17.07 7.07
CA ASP A 338 23.42 -15.87 6.34
C ASP A 338 23.43 -14.66 7.27
N THR A 339 23.01 -14.85 8.53
CA THR A 339 23.11 -13.84 9.60
C THR A 339 24.56 -13.41 9.82
N ILE A 340 25.48 -14.38 9.96
CA ILE A 340 26.91 -14.09 10.14
C ILE A 340 27.51 -13.44 8.89
N SER A 341 27.12 -13.91 7.70
CA SER A 341 27.60 -13.34 6.45
C SER A 341 27.20 -11.87 6.32
N ARG A 342 26.01 -11.48 6.77
CA ARG A 342 25.57 -10.07 6.78
C ARG A 342 26.38 -9.24 7.77
N TRP A 343 26.68 -9.74 8.97
CA TRP A 343 27.48 -8.99 9.95
C TRP A 343 28.91 -8.73 9.49
N MET A 344 29.50 -9.69 8.77
CA MET A 344 30.90 -9.66 8.35
C MET A 344 31.15 -8.97 7.01
N LYS A 345 30.12 -8.50 6.28
CA LYS A 345 30.33 -7.66 5.09
C LYS A 345 31.09 -6.38 5.49
N GLU A 346 32.07 -6.01 4.68
CA GLU A 346 32.67 -4.67 4.74
C GLU A 346 31.64 -3.69 4.18
N ASP A 347 31.43 -2.57 4.88
CA ASP A 347 30.51 -1.50 4.44
C ASP A 347 31.06 -0.77 3.22
#